data_AF-A0A6A7MCY3-F1
#
_entry.id   AF-A0A6A7MCY3-F1
#
_cell.length_a   1.000
_cell.length_b   1.000
_cell.length_c   1.000
_cell.angle_alpha   90.00
_cell.angle_beta   90.00
_cell.angle_gamma   90.00
#
_symmetry.space_group_name_H-M   'P 1'
#
loop_
_entity.id
_entity.type
_entity.pdbx_description
1 polymer ?
#
loop_
_entity_poly.entity_id
_entity_poly.type
_entity_poly.pdbx_seq_one_letter_code
_entity_poly.pdbx_strand_id
1 'polypeptide(L)'
;MNVANRLVCVAVAVLLPSVASAQSVNFWLAAVPGNIQGCIAADPQFTREHTFTLKDGQAEITSPGGINTKLKMEKPNIYETDYQLGRLHLHVVADLSVTPRTLNVSEKNLGCKWTAKKE
;
A
#
# COMPACT_ATOMS: atom_id res chain seq x y z
N MET A 1 32.97 41.96 -45.50
CA MET A 1 31.51 41.69 -45.61
C MET A 1 31.38 40.43 -46.45
N ASN A 2 30.91 39.27 -45.99
CA ASN A 2 29.75 39.01 -45.14
C ASN A 2 29.97 37.92 -44.08
N VAL A 3 29.12 38.03 -43.06
CA VAL A 3 29.11 37.40 -41.75
C VAL A 3 28.70 35.92 -41.80
N ALA A 4 29.30 35.16 -40.88
CA ALA A 4 29.10 33.75 -40.57
C ALA A 4 27.63 33.33 -40.35
N ASN A 5 27.35 32.03 -40.45
CA ASN A 5 26.45 31.42 -39.47
C ASN A 5 26.73 29.92 -39.27
N ARG A 6 27.31 29.59 -38.11
CA ARG A 6 27.49 28.22 -37.63
C ARG A 6 26.13 27.75 -37.10
N LEU A 7 25.60 26.68 -37.70
CA LEU A 7 24.43 25.97 -37.19
C LEU A 7 24.76 25.36 -35.83
N VAL A 8 24.29 26.01 -34.76
CA VAL A 8 24.29 25.47 -33.40
C VAL A 8 23.01 24.63 -33.26
N CYS A 9 23.14 23.31 -33.30
CA CYS A 9 22.06 22.41 -32.90
C CYS A 9 21.89 22.48 -31.38
N VAL A 10 20.93 23.29 -30.93
CA VAL A 10 20.50 23.31 -29.52
C VAL A 10 19.72 22.02 -29.26
N ALA A 11 20.34 21.10 -28.52
CA ALA A 11 19.66 19.92 -27.98
C ALA A 11 18.64 20.37 -26.92
N VAL A 12 17.35 20.37 -27.28
CA VAL A 12 16.27 20.52 -26.32
C VAL A 12 16.18 19.21 -25.54
N ALA A 13 16.79 19.17 -24.36
CA ALA A 13 16.54 18.13 -23.38
C ALA A 13 15.09 18.29 -22.91
N VAL A 14 14.19 17.47 -23.46
CA VAL A 14 12.78 17.41 -23.05
C VAL A 14 12.74 16.90 -21.62
N LEU A 15 12.50 17.81 -20.67
CA LEU A 15 12.07 17.48 -19.31
C LEU A 15 10.65 16.92 -19.40
N LEU A 16 10.50 15.64 -19.68
CA LEU A 16 9.22 14.97 -19.55
C LEU A 16 8.87 14.97 -18.05
N PRO A 17 7.74 15.57 -17.63
CA PRO A 17 7.25 15.35 -16.27
C PRO A 17 7.02 13.85 -16.11
N SER A 18 7.70 13.24 -15.14
CA SER A 18 7.46 11.87 -14.73
C SER A 18 6.03 11.80 -14.21
N VAL A 19 5.11 11.37 -15.07
CA VAL A 19 3.77 10.93 -14.67
C VAL A 19 3.98 9.78 -13.69
N ALA A 20 3.79 10.05 -12.40
CA ALA A 20 3.76 9.03 -11.38
C ALA A 20 2.53 8.15 -11.65
N SER A 21 2.71 7.03 -12.32
CA SER A 21 1.64 6.05 -12.54
C SER A 21 1.13 5.57 -11.19
N ALA A 22 -0.19 5.60 -11.00
CA ALA A 22 -0.81 5.00 -9.83
C ALA A 22 -0.48 3.50 -9.81
N GLN A 23 0.11 3.02 -8.72
CA GLN A 23 0.38 1.60 -8.51
C GLN A 23 -0.74 1.01 -7.67
N SER A 24 -1.24 -0.16 -8.05
CA SER A 24 -2.26 -0.88 -7.28
C SER A 24 -1.88 -2.35 -7.09
N VAL A 25 -2.19 -2.89 -5.91
CA VAL A 25 -1.91 -4.28 -5.53
C VAL A 25 -3.10 -4.82 -4.76
N ASN A 26 -3.59 -5.98 -5.16
CA ASN A 26 -4.68 -6.66 -4.46
C ASN A 26 -4.10 -7.69 -3.49
N PHE A 27 -4.71 -7.78 -2.31
CA PHE A 27 -4.32 -8.70 -1.26
C PHE A 27 -5.55 -9.45 -0.75
N TRP A 28 -5.44 -10.77 -0.63
CA TRP A 28 -6.41 -11.60 0.08
C TRP A 28 -5.79 -12.08 1.38
N LEU A 29 -6.35 -11.69 2.52
CA LEU A 29 -5.77 -12.08 3.80
C LEU A 29 -6.33 -13.42 4.30
N ALA A 30 -5.56 -14.07 5.15
CA ALA A 30 -5.97 -15.20 5.98
C ALA A 30 -5.71 -14.87 7.45
N ALA A 31 -6.59 -15.34 8.33
CA ALA A 31 -6.28 -15.36 9.75
C ALA A 31 -5.05 -16.25 9.99
N VAL A 32 -4.12 -15.79 10.83
CA VAL A 32 -2.99 -16.59 11.28
C VAL A 32 -3.48 -17.64 12.28
N PRO A 33 -3.00 -18.91 12.20
CA PRO A 33 -3.34 -19.93 13.19
C PRO A 33 -3.06 -19.47 14.62
N GLY A 34 -4.01 -19.71 15.53
CA GLY A 34 -3.89 -19.33 16.94
C GLY A 34 -4.56 -18.00 17.31
N ASN A 35 -5.25 -17.33 16.39
CA ASN A 35 -6.14 -16.21 16.73
C ASN A 35 -7.23 -16.65 17.74
N ILE A 36 -7.50 -15.79 18.73
CA ILE A 36 -8.56 -16.03 19.72
C ILE A 36 -9.96 -15.92 19.08
N GLN A 37 -10.97 -16.50 19.72
CA GLN A 37 -12.35 -16.50 19.22
C GLN A 37 -12.90 -15.10 18.89
N GLY A 38 -12.52 -14.08 19.67
CA GLY A 38 -12.92 -12.69 19.43
C GLY A 38 -12.43 -12.12 18.10
N CYS A 39 -11.29 -12.61 17.60
CA CYS A 39 -10.75 -12.24 16.29
C CYS A 39 -11.56 -12.86 15.16
N ILE A 40 -12.00 -14.12 15.35
CA ILE A 40 -12.74 -14.89 14.33
C ILE A 40 -14.04 -14.19 13.95
N ALA A 41 -14.70 -13.53 14.90
CA ALA A 41 -15.89 -12.72 14.61
C ALA A 41 -15.62 -11.54 13.65
N ALA A 42 -14.37 -11.04 13.60
CA ALA A 42 -13.95 -9.97 12.71
C ALA A 42 -13.34 -10.47 11.38
N ASP A 43 -13.04 -11.77 11.26
CA ASP A 43 -12.46 -12.38 10.06
C ASP A 43 -13.17 -12.04 8.74
N PRO A 44 -14.51 -11.93 8.66
CA PRO A 44 -15.18 -11.59 7.41
C PRO A 44 -14.77 -10.23 6.81
N GLN A 45 -14.26 -9.31 7.65
CA GLN A 45 -13.73 -8.01 7.21
C GLN A 45 -12.32 -8.12 6.62
N PHE A 46 -11.53 -9.09 7.05
CA PHE A 46 -10.12 -9.23 6.64
C PHE A 46 -9.89 -10.31 5.60
N THR A 47 -10.77 -11.30 5.49
CA THR A 47 -10.58 -12.47 4.59
C THR A 47 -11.05 -12.25 3.15
N ARG A 48 -11.48 -11.03 2.80
CA ARG A 48 -11.84 -10.62 1.43
C ARG A 48 -10.73 -9.77 0.81
N GLU A 49 -10.90 -9.38 -0.44
CA GLU A 49 -9.93 -8.56 -1.18
C GLU A 49 -9.72 -7.20 -0.51
N HIS A 50 -8.45 -6.80 -0.39
CA HIS A 50 -8.00 -5.47 0.00
C HIS A 50 -7.21 -4.90 -1.17
N THR A 51 -7.43 -3.63 -1.49
CA THR A 51 -6.74 -2.96 -2.59
C THR A 51 -5.83 -1.89 -2.02
N PHE A 52 -4.52 -2.11 -2.14
CA PHE A 52 -3.54 -1.06 -1.93
C PHE A 52 -3.44 -0.20 -3.18
N THR A 53 -3.43 1.12 -3.01
CA THR A 53 -3.21 2.11 -4.07
C THR A 53 -2.16 3.11 -3.63
N LEU A 54 -1.15 3.32 -4.46
CA LEU A 54 -0.18 4.41 -4.32
C LEU A 54 -0.37 5.38 -5.49
N LYS A 55 -0.83 6.59 -5.19
CA LYS A 55 -1.04 7.63 -6.18
C LYS A 55 -0.51 8.95 -5.65
N ASP A 56 0.28 9.66 -6.45
CA ASP A 56 0.85 10.97 -6.09
C ASP A 56 1.60 10.95 -4.73
N GLY A 57 2.27 9.83 -4.42
CA GLY A 57 2.98 9.62 -3.16
C GLY A 57 2.10 9.32 -1.94
N GLN A 58 0.76 9.27 -2.12
CA GLN A 58 -0.18 8.91 -1.08
C GLN A 58 -0.56 7.42 -1.21
N ALA A 59 -0.28 6.66 -0.15
CA ALA A 59 -0.69 5.27 -0.04
C ALA A 59 -2.05 5.18 0.67
N GLU A 60 -2.95 4.37 0.12
CA GLU A 60 -4.26 4.06 0.68
C GLU A 60 -4.53 2.57 0.55
N ILE A 61 -5.21 1.99 1.55
CA ILE A 61 -5.81 0.66 1.46
C ILE A 61 -7.32 0.83 1.50
N THR A 62 -7.99 0.29 0.49
CA THR A 62 -9.42 0.03 0.50
C THR A 62 -9.64 -1.38 1.02
N SER A 63 -10.28 -1.48 2.17
CA SER A 63 -10.66 -2.74 2.81
C SER A 63 -12.15 -3.03 2.54
N PRO A 64 -12.59 -4.28 2.75
CA PRO A 64 -13.99 -4.67 2.67
C PRO A 64 -14.89 -3.76 3.54
N GLY A 65 -16.13 -3.55 3.09
CA GLY A 65 -17.04 -2.60 3.74
C GLY A 65 -16.80 -1.14 3.38
N GLY A 66 -15.92 -0.85 2.42
CA GLY A 66 -15.65 0.52 1.93
C GLY A 66 -14.77 1.34 2.88
N ILE A 67 -14.00 0.66 3.73
CA ILE A 67 -13.10 1.31 4.68
C ILE A 67 -11.83 1.71 3.94
N ASN A 68 -11.62 3.01 3.76
CA ASN A 68 -10.42 3.56 3.15
C ASN A 68 -9.49 4.10 4.24
N THR A 69 -8.25 3.63 4.26
CA THR A 69 -7.27 4.04 5.27
C THR A 69 -5.98 4.47 4.60
N LYS A 70 -5.53 5.69 4.93
CA LYS A 70 -4.26 6.21 4.44
C LYS A 70 -3.10 5.60 5.23
N LEU A 71 -2.01 5.33 4.51
CA LEU A 71 -0.78 4.80 5.07
C LEU A 71 0.34 5.81 4.93
N LYS A 72 1.19 5.86 5.96
CA LYS A 72 2.44 6.60 5.95
C LYS A 72 3.56 5.68 5.50
N MET A 73 4.46 6.19 4.67
CA MET A 73 5.68 5.48 4.33
C MET A 73 6.65 5.60 5.50
N GLU A 74 7.01 4.47 6.12
CA GLU A 74 8.03 4.44 7.19
C GLU A 74 9.42 4.09 6.68
N LYS A 75 9.48 3.25 5.66
CA LYS A 75 10.72 2.86 4.97
C LYS A 75 10.43 2.81 3.47
N PRO A 76 11.47 2.86 2.61
CA PRO A 76 11.28 2.71 1.17
C PRO A 76 10.43 1.47 0.86
N ASN A 77 9.27 1.69 0.21
CA ASN A 77 8.29 0.67 -0.16
C ASN A 77 7.60 -0.09 0.99
N ILE A 78 7.69 0.41 2.23
CA ILE A 78 6.96 -0.12 3.40
C ILE A 78 6.07 0.98 3.96
N TYR A 79 4.77 0.69 4.01
CA TYR A 79 3.74 1.63 4.41
C TYR A 79 2.97 1.07 5.60
N GLU A 80 2.70 1.92 6.59
CA GLU A 80 1.95 1.51 7.76
C GLU A 80 0.91 2.53 8.20
N THR A 81 -0.05 2.04 8.98
CA THR A 81 -1.05 2.89 9.63
C THR A 81 -1.61 2.16 10.84
N ASP A 82 -2.14 2.95 11.77
CA ASP A 82 -2.92 2.47 12.88
C ASP A 82 -4.33 3.07 12.79
N TYR A 83 -5.36 2.25 12.97
CA TYR A 83 -6.73 2.76 13.02
C TYR A 83 -7.63 1.91 13.92
N GLN A 84 -8.75 2.52 14.32
CA GLN A 84 -9.77 1.87 15.14
C GLN A 84 -10.87 1.31 14.25
N LEU A 85 -11.16 0.01 14.37
CA LEU A 85 -12.34 -0.62 13.78
C LEU A 85 -13.23 -1.18 14.87
N GLY A 86 -14.26 -0.42 15.24
CA GLY A 86 -15.09 -0.73 16.40
C GLY A 86 -14.24 -0.79 17.68
N ARG A 87 -14.04 -2.00 18.23
CA ARG A 87 -13.23 -2.23 19.44
C ARG A 87 -11.80 -2.70 19.14
N LEU A 88 -11.44 -2.91 17.87
CA LEU A 88 -10.12 -3.41 17.48
C LEU A 88 -9.18 -2.24 17.17
N HIS A 89 -8.00 -2.26 17.79
CA HIS A 89 -6.91 -1.32 17.53
C HIS A 89 -5.98 -1.98 16.51
N LEU A 90 -6.20 -1.68 15.23
CA LEU A 90 -5.54 -2.35 14.13
C LEU A 90 -4.26 -1.62 13.75
N HIS A 91 -3.21 -2.41 13.54
CA HIS A 91 -1.96 -2.01 12.94
C HIS A 91 -1.85 -2.70 11.58
N VAL A 92 -1.64 -1.93 10.52
CA VAL A 92 -1.58 -2.43 9.15
C VAL A 92 -0.24 -2.08 8.55
N VAL A 93 0.41 -3.09 7.94
CA VAL A 93 1.71 -2.95 7.28
C VAL A 93 1.64 -3.56 5.89
N ALA A 94 1.80 -2.71 4.87
CA ALA A 94 1.99 -3.11 3.48
C ALA A 94 3.49 -3.06 3.15
N ASP A 95 4.10 -4.22 2.90
CA ASP A 95 5.49 -4.34 2.49
C ASP A 95 5.54 -4.71 1.00
N LEU A 96 5.84 -3.69 0.17
CA LEU A 96 6.00 -3.84 -1.27
C LEU A 96 7.47 -4.02 -1.68
N SER A 97 8.39 -4.02 -0.72
CA SER A 97 9.83 -4.21 -0.95
C SER A 97 10.20 -5.68 -1.19
N VAL A 98 9.34 -6.60 -0.78
CA VAL A 98 9.53 -8.05 -0.87
C VAL A 98 8.72 -8.67 -2.02
N THR A 99 9.14 -9.86 -2.46
CA THR A 99 8.41 -10.67 -3.46
C THR A 99 8.20 -12.09 -2.90
N PRO A 100 6.94 -12.55 -2.75
CA PRO A 100 5.71 -11.81 -3.01
C PRO A 100 5.52 -10.64 -2.03
N ARG A 101 4.85 -9.58 -2.49
CA ARG A 101 4.47 -8.42 -1.65
C ARG A 101 3.54 -8.89 -0.53
N THR A 102 3.56 -8.20 0.60
CA THR A 102 2.74 -8.63 1.76
C THR A 102 1.88 -7.51 2.31
N LEU A 103 0.75 -7.91 2.89
CA LEU A 103 -0.10 -7.06 3.70
C LEU A 103 -0.38 -7.80 5.02
N ASN A 104 0.00 -7.19 6.14
CA ASN A 104 -0.21 -7.74 7.47
C ASN A 104 -1.13 -6.80 8.25
N VAL A 105 -2.09 -7.39 8.96
CA VAL A 105 -3.00 -6.69 9.87
C VAL A 105 -2.88 -7.36 11.22
N SER A 106 -2.62 -6.60 12.27
CA SER A 106 -2.59 -7.10 13.64
C SER A 106 -3.42 -6.23 14.57
N GLU A 107 -4.06 -6.83 15.56
CA GLU A 107 -4.70 -6.10 16.65
C GLU A 107 -3.72 -6.01 17.82
N LYS A 108 -3.50 -4.79 18.32
CA LYS A 108 -2.42 -4.49 19.28
C LYS A 108 -2.62 -5.10 20.67
N ASN A 109 -3.84 -5.43 21.08
CA ASN A 109 -4.20 -5.78 22.46
C ASN A 109 -4.60 -7.27 22.65
N LEU A 110 -5.19 -7.88 21.63
CA LEU A 110 -5.85 -9.18 21.63
C LEU A 110 -5.02 -10.22 20.87
N GLY A 111 -3.97 -9.80 20.16
CA GLY A 111 -3.07 -10.67 19.44
C GLY A 111 -3.63 -11.23 18.12
N CYS A 112 -4.78 -10.73 17.66
CA CYS A 112 -5.36 -11.09 16.38
C CYS A 112 -4.41 -10.73 15.24
N LYS A 113 -4.20 -11.64 14.29
CA LYS A 113 -3.33 -11.40 13.13
C LYS A 113 -3.94 -11.95 11.85
N TRP A 114 -3.81 -11.19 10.77
CA TRP A 114 -4.12 -11.59 9.41
C TRP A 114 -2.95 -11.26 8.51
N THR A 115 -2.68 -12.12 7.53
CA THR A 115 -1.57 -11.93 6.59
C THR A 115 -2.00 -12.29 5.17
N ALA A 116 -1.42 -11.63 4.18
CA ALA A 116 -1.66 -11.92 2.77
C ALA A 116 -1.38 -13.38 2.46
N LYS A 117 -2.34 -14.03 1.79
CA LYS A 117 -2.14 -15.34 1.20
C LYS A 117 -1.14 -15.22 0.06
N LYS A 118 -0.22 -16.18 -0.02
CA LYS A 118 0.50 -16.45 -1.27
C LYS A 118 -0.54 -16.95 -2.27
N GLU A 119 -0.65 -16.28 -3.41
CA GLU A 119 -1.21 -16.89 -4.62
C GLU A 119 -0.25 -17.96 -5.16
#